data_AF-A0A822WDG7-F1
#
_entry.id   AF-A0A822WDG7-F1
#
_cell.length_a   1.000
_cell.length_b   1.000
_cell.length_c   1.000
_cell.angle_alpha   90.00
_cell.angle_beta   90.00
_cell.angle_gamma   90.00
#
_symmetry.space_group_name_H-M   'P 1'
#
loop_
_entity.id
_entity.type
_entity.pdbx_description
1 polymer ?
#
loop_
_entity_poly.entity_id
_entity_poly.type
_entity_poly.pdbx_seq_one_letter_code
_entity_poly.pdbx_strand_id
1 'polypeptide(L)'
;MDYSKLGDFEINKLVGDVVFKGLWSCRPGTAGNKSDSWYYGNADASLNPLSPLPDYCNDAAAAWPIITANKISIYAMSDADKRGGWGAEAFHPNDAYSFNDNPLRAAMIVFLMVQGGKDDK
;
A
#
# COMPACT_ATOMS: atom_id res chain seq x y z
N MET A 1 7.29 12.11 2.23
CA MET A 1 6.10 12.38 1.39
C MET A 1 4.85 12.29 2.27
N ASP A 2 3.82 13.09 2.03
CA ASP A 2 2.55 13.02 2.78
C ASP A 2 1.56 12.06 2.09
N TYR A 3 1.62 10.78 2.45
CA TYR A 3 0.77 9.73 1.86
C TYR A 3 -0.72 9.86 2.24
N SER A 4 -1.05 10.63 3.28
CA SER A 4 -2.43 10.76 3.76
C SER A 4 -3.35 11.39 2.72
N LYS A 5 -2.78 12.21 1.83
CA LYS A 5 -3.47 12.95 0.75
C LYS A 5 -3.70 12.14 -0.53
N LEU A 6 -3.17 10.91 -0.60
CA LEU A 6 -3.28 10.06 -1.78
C LEU A 6 -4.58 9.24 -1.74
N GLY A 7 -5.13 8.94 -2.91
CA GLY A 7 -6.22 7.98 -3.03
C GLY A 7 -5.73 6.55 -2.86
N ASP A 8 -6.66 5.62 -2.65
CA ASP A 8 -6.34 4.21 -2.45
C ASP A 8 -5.62 3.61 -3.66
N PHE A 9 -5.96 4.06 -4.87
CA PHE A 9 -5.26 3.65 -6.08
C PHE A 9 -3.78 4.04 -6.05
N GLU A 10 -3.45 5.29 -5.71
CA GLU A 10 -2.06 5.74 -5.62
C GLU A 10 -1.30 5.02 -4.51
N ILE A 11 -1.94 4.75 -3.36
CA ILE A 11 -1.33 3.99 -2.26
C ILE A 11 -1.05 2.55 -2.70
N ASN A 12 -2.05 1.86 -3.25
CA ASN A 12 -1.91 0.48 -3.73
C ASN A 12 -0.80 0.34 -4.78
N LYS A 13 -0.69 1.33 -5.67
CA LYS A 13 0.37 1.42 -6.67
C LYS A 13 1.75 1.55 -6.01
N LEU A 14 1.93 2.50 -5.10
CA LEU A 14 3.21 2.71 -4.39
C LEU A 14 3.60 1.48 -3.57
N VAL A 15 2.64 0.81 -2.93
CA VAL A 15 2.88 -0.45 -2.21
C VAL A 15 3.37 -1.52 -3.18
N GLY A 16 2.71 -1.66 -4.32
CA GLY A 16 3.13 -2.55 -5.40
C GLY A 16 4.56 -2.29 -5.85
N ASP A 17 4.94 -1.03 -6.09
CA ASP A 17 6.27 -0.65 -6.55
C ASP A 17 7.39 -1.15 -5.63
N VAL A 18 7.15 -1.06 -4.30
CA VAL A 18 8.06 -1.59 -3.29
C VAL A 18 8.07 -3.13 -3.32
N VAL A 19 6.89 -3.75 -3.21
CA VAL A 19 6.77 -5.23 -3.11
C VAL A 19 7.41 -5.93 -4.30
N PHE A 20 7.36 -5.30 -5.48
CA PHE A 20 7.85 -5.86 -6.72
C PHE A 20 9.19 -5.29 -7.18
N LYS A 21 9.87 -4.51 -6.34
CA LYS A 21 11.25 -4.02 -6.58
C LYS A 21 11.42 -3.32 -7.93
N GLY A 22 10.43 -2.55 -8.36
CA GLY A 22 10.47 -1.83 -9.64
C GLY A 22 10.36 -2.71 -10.89
N LEU A 23 10.10 -4.02 -10.77
CA LEU A 23 9.81 -4.93 -11.89
C LEU A 23 8.35 -4.79 -12.37
N TRP A 24 7.84 -3.57 -12.47
CA TRP A 24 6.43 -3.26 -12.64
C TRP A 24 6.13 -2.63 -14.00
N SER A 25 4.98 -2.97 -14.59
CA SER A 25 4.33 -2.15 -15.61
C SER A 25 2.85 -1.96 -15.29
N CYS A 26 2.38 -0.72 -15.35
CA CYS A 26 0.95 -0.41 -15.37
C CYS A 26 0.50 -0.32 -16.83
N ARG A 27 -0.36 -1.23 -17.26
CA ARG A 27 -1.05 -1.09 -18.55
C ARG A 27 -2.54 -0.96 -18.30
N PRO A 28 -3.22 0.03 -18.91
CA PRO A 28 -4.67 0.00 -18.96
C PRO A 28 -5.10 -1.26 -19.70
N GLY A 29 -6.18 -1.91 -19.27
CA GLY A 29 -6.66 -3.16 -19.88
C GLY A 29 -6.95 -3.10 -21.38
N THR A 30 -7.05 -1.90 -21.95
CA THR A 30 -7.19 -1.64 -23.40
C THR A 30 -6.56 -0.31 -23.80
N ALA A 31 -6.08 -0.20 -25.05
CA ALA A 31 -5.67 1.07 -25.64
C ALA A 31 -6.89 2.00 -25.76
N GLY A 32 -6.80 3.22 -25.21
CA GLY A 32 -7.91 4.20 -25.21
C GLY A 32 -8.82 4.17 -23.98
N ASN A 33 -8.46 3.39 -22.95
CA ASN A 33 -8.95 3.35 -21.56
C ASN A 33 -10.37 3.88 -21.25
N LYS A 34 -11.30 2.95 -20.99
CA LYS A 34 -12.52 3.18 -20.19
C LYS A 34 -12.79 2.06 -19.18
N SER A 35 -11.76 1.40 -18.63
CA SER A 35 -11.99 0.38 -17.58
C SER A 35 -11.04 0.55 -16.40
N ASP A 36 -11.58 0.37 -15.20
CA ASP A 36 -10.89 0.44 -13.89
C ASP A 36 -9.94 -0.75 -13.63
N SER A 37 -9.59 -1.52 -14.66
CA SER A 37 -8.79 -2.74 -14.53
C SER A 37 -7.32 -2.44 -14.84
N TRP A 38 -6.54 -2.26 -13.76
CA TRP A 38 -5.09 -2.12 -13.81
C TRP A 38 -4.42 -3.49 -13.60
N TYR A 39 -3.59 -3.88 -14.57
CA TYR A 39 -2.84 -5.12 -14.52
C TYR A 39 -1.43 -4.89 -13.93
N TYR A 40 -0.92 -5.92 -13.26
CA TYR A 40 0.30 -6.04 -12.48
C TYR A 40 1.08 -7.29 -12.90
N GLY A 41 2.41 -7.22 -12.98
CA GLY A 41 3.27 -8.39 -13.20
C GLY A 41 4.71 -7.96 -13.52
N ASN A 42 5.59 -8.94 -13.67
CA ASN A 42 7.01 -8.71 -13.93
C ASN A 42 7.21 -7.93 -15.24
N ALA A 43 8.15 -6.99 -15.26
CA ALA A 43 8.57 -6.29 -16.48
C ALA A 43 9.11 -7.23 -17.58
N ASP A 44 9.43 -8.48 -17.22
CA ASP A 44 9.66 -9.56 -18.18
C ASP A 44 8.37 -9.98 -18.88
N ALA A 45 8.22 -9.54 -20.13
CA ALA A 45 7.08 -9.84 -21.01
C ALA A 45 6.91 -11.34 -21.33
N SER A 46 7.84 -12.22 -20.89
CA SER A 46 7.69 -13.67 -20.99
C SER A 46 6.77 -14.28 -19.92
N LEU A 47 6.46 -13.55 -18.85
CA LEU A 47 5.60 -14.00 -17.75
C LEU A 47 4.17 -13.48 -17.92
N ASN A 48 3.49 -13.96 -18.98
CA ASN A 48 2.05 -13.85 -19.10
C ASN A 48 1.36 -15.03 -18.37
N PRO A 49 0.27 -14.79 -17.64
CA PRO A 49 -0.51 -13.54 -17.58
C PRO A 49 -0.13 -12.57 -16.45
N LEU A 50 -0.24 -11.27 -16.71
CA LEU A 50 -0.26 -10.22 -15.68
C LEU A 50 -1.46 -10.45 -14.74
N SER A 51 -1.25 -10.38 -13.43
CA SER A 51 -2.28 -10.42 -12.38
C SER A 51 -2.88 -9.03 -12.14
N PRO A 52 -4.09 -8.86 -11.61
CA PRO A 52 -4.60 -7.54 -11.21
C PRO A 52 -3.73 -6.90 -10.11
N LEU A 53 -3.67 -5.56 -10.05
CA LEU A 53 -3.09 -4.85 -8.90
C LEU A 53 -3.87 -5.25 -7.63
N PRO A 54 -3.22 -5.81 -6.59
CA PRO A 54 -3.92 -6.12 -5.36
C PRO A 54 -4.42 -4.85 -4.66
N ASP A 55 -5.63 -4.92 -4.10
CA ASP A 55 -6.24 -3.81 -3.37
C ASP A 55 -5.79 -3.82 -1.91
N TYR A 56 -4.53 -3.47 -1.65
CA TYR A 56 -3.96 -3.51 -0.31
C TYR A 56 -4.68 -2.60 0.71
N CYS A 57 -5.33 -1.53 0.25
CA CYS A 57 -6.15 -0.68 1.12
C CYS A 57 -7.45 -1.33 1.57
N ASN A 58 -8.01 -2.31 0.83
CA ASN A 58 -9.36 -2.83 1.10
C ASN A 58 -9.45 -4.37 1.16
N ASP A 59 -8.40 -5.10 0.82
CA ASP A 59 -8.32 -6.57 0.90
C ASP A 59 -7.29 -7.01 1.96
N ALA A 60 -7.80 -7.57 3.05
CA ALA A 60 -6.98 -8.08 4.14
C ALA A 60 -6.05 -9.21 3.69
N ALA A 61 -6.46 -10.07 2.74
CA ALA A 61 -5.61 -11.16 2.27
C ALA A 61 -4.39 -10.63 1.50
N ALA A 62 -4.56 -9.56 0.73
CA ALA A 62 -3.48 -8.87 0.05
C ALA A 62 -2.57 -8.10 1.03
N ALA A 63 -3.14 -7.42 2.02
CA ALA A 63 -2.42 -6.56 2.97
C ALA A 63 -1.67 -7.33 4.07
N TRP A 64 -2.24 -8.44 4.56
CA TRP A 64 -1.76 -9.15 5.75
C TRP A 64 -0.30 -9.65 5.65
N PRO A 65 0.16 -10.20 4.52
CA PRO A 65 1.57 -10.58 4.35
C PRO A 65 2.53 -9.39 4.56
N ILE A 66 2.14 -8.18 4.14
CA ILE A 66 2.95 -6.97 4.31
C ILE A 66 2.96 -6.53 5.78
N ILE A 67 1.78 -6.49 6.40
CA ILE A 67 1.60 -6.08 7.81
C ILE A 67 2.48 -6.94 8.72
N THR A 68 2.37 -8.27 8.59
CA THR A 68 3.10 -9.22 9.44
C THR A 68 4.60 -9.23 9.17
N ALA A 69 5.04 -9.16 7.90
CA ALA A 69 6.45 -9.12 7.55
C ALA A 69 7.16 -7.84 8.05
N ASN A 70 6.44 -6.72 8.12
CA ASN A 70 6.99 -5.43 8.57
C ASN A 70 6.66 -5.10 10.03
N LYS A 71 6.02 -6.02 10.77
CA LYS A 71 5.63 -5.87 12.18
C LYS A 71 4.81 -4.59 12.45
N ILE A 72 3.89 -4.29 11.53
CA ILE A 72 3.00 -3.13 11.66
C ILE A 72 1.89 -3.50 12.64
N SER A 73 1.77 -2.74 13.72
CA SER A 73 0.68 -2.87 14.67
C SER A 73 -0.56 -2.13 14.15
N ILE A 74 -1.74 -2.67 14.40
CA ILE A 74 -3.03 -2.05 14.10
C ILE A 74 -3.85 -2.05 15.38
N TYR A 75 -4.43 -0.91 15.75
CA TYR A 75 -5.18 -0.76 16.98
C TYR A 75 -6.37 0.19 16.80
N ALA A 76 -7.44 -0.10 17.55
CA ALA A 76 -8.62 0.76 17.57
C ALA A 76 -8.32 2.05 18.33
N MET A 77 -8.82 3.16 17.80
CA MET A 77 -8.79 4.46 18.45
C MET A 77 -10.11 4.70 19.19
N SER A 78 -10.09 5.68 20.10
CA SER A 78 -11.34 6.18 20.68
C SER A 78 -12.18 6.83 19.59
N ASP A 79 -13.51 6.63 19.63
CA ASP A 79 -14.48 7.33 18.78
C ASP A 79 -14.41 8.87 18.90
N ALA A 80 -13.75 9.39 19.94
CA ALA A 80 -13.51 10.82 20.11
C ALA A 80 -12.31 11.35 19.30
N ASP A 81 -11.45 10.47 18.74
CA ASP A 81 -10.30 10.88 17.95
C ASP A 81 -10.72 11.28 16.53
N LYS A 82 -10.40 12.51 16.14
CA LYS A 82 -10.79 13.07 14.83
C LYS A 82 -9.85 12.67 13.69
N ARG A 83 -8.76 11.95 13.98
CA ARG A 83 -7.78 11.50 12.97
C ARG A 83 -8.19 10.19 12.30
N GLY A 84 -9.15 9.47 12.88
CA GLY A 84 -9.73 8.24 12.36
C GLY A 84 -9.96 7.19 13.45
N GLY A 85 -10.88 6.26 13.20
CA GLY A 85 -11.22 5.15 14.12
C GLY A 85 -10.10 4.13 14.33
N TRP A 86 -9.04 4.15 13.52
CA TRP A 86 -7.92 3.21 13.59
C TRP A 86 -6.56 3.91 13.54
N GLY A 87 -5.62 3.38 14.31
CA GLY A 87 -4.20 3.69 14.25
C GLY A 87 -3.40 2.50 13.73
N ALA A 88 -2.34 2.79 13.00
CA ALA A 88 -1.31 1.82 12.65
C ALA A 88 0.08 2.39 12.96
N GLU A 89 1.03 1.56 13.36
CA GLU A 89 2.39 1.99 13.67
C GLU A 89 3.47 0.91 13.48
N ALA A 90 4.71 1.34 13.27
CA ALA A 90 5.90 0.51 13.21
C ALA A 90 7.12 1.22 13.84
N PHE A 91 7.68 0.62 14.90
CA PHE A 91 8.72 1.23 15.74
C PHE A 91 10.15 1.20 15.17
N HIS A 92 10.41 0.44 14.10
CA HIS A 92 11.74 0.40 13.49
C HIS A 92 11.62 0.29 11.97
N PRO A 93 12.38 1.08 11.18
CA PRO A 93 13.49 1.95 11.57
C PRO A 93 13.14 3.39 11.97
N ASN A 94 11.91 3.89 11.76
CA ASN A 94 11.62 5.33 11.80
C ASN A 94 10.34 5.74 12.58
N ASP A 95 9.90 4.98 13.59
CA ASP A 95 8.70 5.28 14.39
C ASP A 95 7.51 5.81 13.55
N ALA A 96 7.17 5.06 12.51
CA ALA A 96 6.15 5.46 11.55
C ALA A 96 4.76 5.18 12.13
N TYR A 97 3.84 6.14 12.02
CA TYR A 97 2.46 5.98 12.45
C TYR A 97 1.49 6.69 11.50
N SER A 98 0.26 6.17 11.39
CA SER A 98 -0.82 6.77 10.61
C SER A 98 -2.18 6.48 11.23
N PHE A 99 -3.13 7.37 11.00
CA PHE A 99 -4.53 7.22 11.41
C PHE A 99 -5.45 7.25 10.20
N ASN A 100 -6.52 6.45 10.24
CA ASN A 100 -7.57 6.44 9.23
C ASN A 100 -8.81 5.72 9.75
N ASP A 101 -9.97 5.91 9.11
CA ASP A 101 -11.15 5.08 9.38
C ASP A 101 -11.04 3.67 8.81
N ASN A 102 -10.16 3.47 7.81
CA ASN A 102 -9.81 2.16 7.28
C ASN A 102 -8.46 1.68 7.87
N PRO A 103 -8.44 0.59 8.66
CA PRO A 103 -7.21 0.10 9.30
C PRO A 103 -6.16 -0.40 8.30
N LEU A 104 -6.59 -1.00 7.18
CA LEU A 104 -5.68 -1.50 6.15
C LEU A 104 -5.01 -0.33 5.42
N ARG A 105 -5.77 0.71 5.09
CA ARG A 105 -5.21 1.95 4.53
C ARG A 105 -4.19 2.59 5.46
N ALA A 106 -4.49 2.68 6.76
CA ALA A 106 -3.54 3.19 7.76
C ALA A 106 -2.24 2.35 7.78
N ALA A 107 -2.36 1.02 7.75
CA ALA A 107 -1.22 0.12 7.73
C ALA A 107 -0.37 0.24 6.45
N MET A 108 -0.99 0.41 5.28
CA MET A 108 -0.25 0.60 4.02
C MET A 108 0.51 1.94 3.99
N ILE A 109 -0.05 3.00 4.58
CA ILE A 109 0.66 4.27 4.75
C ILE A 109 1.90 4.08 5.64
N VAL A 110 1.77 3.40 6.78
CA VAL A 110 2.91 3.10 7.66
C VAL A 110 3.98 2.29 6.95
N PHE A 111 3.58 1.28 6.16
CA PHE A 111 4.51 0.52 5.35
C PHE A 111 5.32 1.43 4.42
N LEU A 112 4.67 2.34 3.68
CA LEU A 112 5.36 3.27 2.78
C LEU A 112 6.29 4.22 3.52
N MET A 113 5.89 4.74 4.68
CA MET A 113 6.75 5.57 5.54
C MET A 113 8.01 4.82 6.00
N VAL A 114 7.87 3.53 6.35
CA VAL A 114 8.99 2.67 6.73
C VAL A 114 9.98 2.46 5.59
N GLN A 115 9.51 2.35 4.34
CA GLN A 115 10.42 2.19 3.19
C GLN A 115 11.07 3.51 2.77
N GLY A 116 10.31 4.60 2.76
CA GLY A 116 10.82 5.90 2.33
C GLY A 116 11.97 6.43 3.18
N GLY A 117 12.08 6.01 4.45
CA GLY A 117 13.24 6.35 5.29
C GLY A 117 14.32 5.26 5.37
N LYS A 118 14.28 4.22 4.51
CA LYS A 118 15.41 3.30 4.28
C LYS A 118 16.34 3.80 3.18
N ASP A 119 15.85 4.64 2.26
CA ASP A 119 16.60 5.16 1.11
C ASP A 119 17.49 6.37 1.46
N ASP A 120 17.40 6.90 2.70
CA ASP A 120 18.21 8.01 3.23
C ASP A 120 19.50 7.54 3.96
N LYS A 121 19.98 6.30 3.74
CA LYS A 121 21.22 5.76 4.35
C LYS A 121 22.19 5.17 3.35
#